data_AF-A0A7C0VWR5-F1
#
_entry.id   AF-A0A7C0VWR5-F1
#
_cell.length_a   1.000
_cell.length_b   1.000
_cell.length_c   1.000
_cell.angle_alpha   90.00
_cell.angle_beta   90.00
_cell.angle_gamma   90.00
#
_symmetry.space_group_name_H-M   'P 1'
#
loop_
_entity.id
_entity.type
_entity.pdbx_description
1 polymer ?
#
loop_
_entity_poly.entity_id
_entity_poly.type
_entity_poly.pdbx_seq_one_letter_code
_entity_poly.pdbx_strand_id
1 'polypeptide(L)'
;MYKEIHLDAPNIGELEKLYLNKAIDSGYISSAGPSVSEFEGQCADYLHIKKAVTEKTRAIIPVHLYGNPCNMNEINRIAKKYNLYVIEDAAESLGAKYGGKFTGTLGDLGCFSFNGNKTITTGGGGMVAGGDVQRLDHIKFLIAPECYKGSKAVLFADTGNRIYCRIF
;
A
#
# COMPACT_ATOMS: atom_id res chain seq x y z
N MET A 1 -8.19 37.95 -11.96
CA MET A 1 -7.53 37.14 -10.92
C MET A 1 -8.08 35.74 -11.01
N TYR A 2 -7.24 34.74 -11.25
CA TYR A 2 -7.66 33.34 -11.17
C TYR A 2 -7.78 32.95 -9.70
N LYS A 3 -8.88 32.30 -9.32
CA LYS A 3 -9.07 31.75 -7.98
C LYS A 3 -8.16 30.52 -7.86
N GLU A 4 -7.20 30.54 -6.94
CA GLU A 4 -6.40 29.35 -6.65
C GLU A 4 -7.34 28.23 -6.18
N ILE A 5 -7.33 27.11 -6.90
CA ILE A 5 -8.00 25.88 -6.51
C ILE A 5 -6.91 24.94 -6.03
N HIS A 6 -6.80 24.77 -4.72
CA HIS A 6 -5.88 23.80 -4.15
C HIS A 6 -6.32 22.39 -4.53
N LEU A 7 -5.38 21.61 -5.09
CA LEU A 7 -5.62 20.23 -5.54
C LEU A 7 -6.03 19.31 -4.38
N ASP A 8 -5.46 19.58 -3.21
CA ASP A 8 -5.79 18.97 -1.94
C ASP A 8 -5.48 20.01 -0.85
N ALA A 9 -6.51 20.46 -0.15
CA ALA A 9 -6.36 21.41 0.94
C ALA A 9 -6.44 20.62 2.25
N PRO A 10 -5.45 20.74 3.16
CA PRO A 10 -5.51 20.03 4.42
C PRO A 10 -6.77 20.43 5.18
N ASN A 11 -7.63 19.44 5.43
CA ASN A 11 -8.84 19.62 6.21
C ASN A 11 -8.57 19.17 7.65
N ILE A 12 -8.00 20.07 8.46
CA ILE A 12 -7.73 19.82 9.89
C ILE A 12 -8.83 20.50 10.70
N GLY A 13 -9.83 19.71 11.09
CA GLY A 13 -10.90 20.13 11.99
C GLY A 13 -10.49 20.08 13.46
N GLU A 14 -11.47 20.26 14.35
CA GLU A 14 -11.26 20.29 15.79
C GLU A 14 -10.88 18.91 16.36
N LEU A 15 -11.36 17.82 15.73
CA LEU A 15 -11.01 16.46 16.14
C LEU A 15 -9.55 16.13 15.82
N GLU A 16 -9.07 16.51 14.65
CA GLU A 16 -7.69 16.32 14.24
C GLU A 16 -6.73 17.06 15.19
N LYS A 17 -7.06 18.31 15.56
CA LYS A 17 -6.29 19.08 16.55
C LYS A 17 -6.30 18.41 17.92
N LEU A 18 -7.46 17.93 18.36
CA LEU A 18 -7.60 17.22 19.63
C LEU A 18 -6.70 15.97 19.69
N TYR A 19 -6.75 15.12 18.67
CA TYR A 19 -5.95 13.90 18.62
C TYR A 19 -4.46 14.19 18.45
N LEU A 20 -4.10 15.25 17.72
CA LEU A 20 -2.71 15.69 17.60
C LEU A 20 -2.16 16.16 18.95
N ASN A 21 -2.89 17.02 19.65
CA ASN A 21 -2.49 17.48 20.99
C ASN A 21 -2.44 16.32 21.98
N LYS A 22 -3.41 15.39 21.94
CA LYS A 22 -3.37 14.15 22.74
C LYS A 22 -2.10 13.33 22.48
N ALA A 23 -1.64 13.22 21.23
CA ALA A 23 -0.40 12.51 20.90
C ALA A 23 0.85 13.24 21.42
N ILE A 24 0.88 14.56 21.30
CA ILE A 24 1.98 15.41 21.80
C ILE A 24 2.06 15.35 23.32
N ASP A 25 0.95 15.61 24.02
CA ASP A 25 0.88 15.68 25.48
C ASP A 25 1.17 14.33 26.14
N SER A 26 0.78 13.23 25.48
CA SER A 26 1.06 11.88 25.96
C SER A 26 2.48 11.38 25.66
N GLY A 27 3.24 12.09 24.82
CA GLY A 27 4.57 11.69 24.37
C GLY A 27 4.59 10.55 23.34
N TYR A 28 3.42 10.01 22.97
CA TYR A 28 3.29 8.95 21.95
C TYR A 28 3.12 9.56 20.56
N ILE A 29 4.21 10.11 20.00
CA ILE A 29 4.25 10.77 18.69
C ILE A 29 4.71 9.86 17.53
N SER A 30 4.95 8.58 17.79
CA SER A 30 5.46 7.61 16.81
C SER A 30 4.39 6.58 16.44
N SER A 31 4.77 5.55 15.69
CA SER A 31 3.91 4.44 15.27
C SER A 31 3.46 3.52 16.42
N ALA A 32 3.92 3.79 17.64
CA ALA A 32 3.52 3.09 18.85
C ALA A 32 2.79 4.06 19.79
N GLY A 33 1.59 3.67 20.23
CA GLY A 33 0.80 4.47 21.17
C GLY A 33 -0.66 4.00 21.26
N PRO A 34 -1.37 4.40 22.33
CA PRO A 34 -2.75 3.98 22.57
C PRO A 34 -3.72 4.42 21.47
N SER A 35 -3.44 5.55 20.80
CA SER A 35 -4.27 6.07 19.70
C SER A 35 -4.35 5.12 18.50
N VAL A 36 -3.30 4.35 18.22
CA VAL A 36 -3.30 3.37 17.11
C VAL A 36 -4.25 2.22 17.43
N SER A 37 -4.12 1.64 18.63
CA SER A 37 -5.00 0.55 19.06
C SER A 37 -6.45 1.00 19.25
N GLU A 38 -6.68 2.24 19.69
CA GLU A 38 -8.00 2.86 19.78
C GLU A 38 -8.64 2.98 18.39
N PHE A 39 -7.90 3.48 17.40
CA PHE A 39 -8.35 3.57 16.01
C PHE A 39 -8.66 2.20 15.42
N GLU A 40 -7.77 1.22 15.60
CA GLU A 40 -8.01 -0.17 15.15
C GLU A 40 -9.28 -0.75 15.77
N GLY A 41 -9.51 -0.49 17.06
CA GLY A 41 -10.73 -0.88 17.77
C GLY A 41 -11.98 -0.21 17.21
N GLN A 42 -11.95 1.11 16.98
CA GLN A 42 -13.06 1.85 16.40
C GLN A 42 -13.41 1.39 14.98
N CYS A 43 -12.40 1.09 14.14
CA CYS A 43 -12.63 0.50 12.84
C CYS A 43 -13.25 -0.90 12.95
N ALA A 44 -12.76 -1.71 13.90
CA ALA A 44 -13.30 -3.04 14.14
C ALA A 44 -14.78 -2.97 14.60
N ASP A 45 -15.13 -2.05 15.49
CA ASP A 45 -16.49 -1.82 15.96
C ASP A 45 -17.42 -1.31 14.85
N TYR A 46 -16.96 -0.33 14.06
CA TYR A 46 -17.70 0.21 12.90
C TYR A 46 -18.02 -0.89 11.87
N LEU A 47 -17.07 -1.83 11.68
CA LEU A 47 -17.23 -2.95 10.75
C LEU A 47 -17.89 -4.19 11.41
N HIS A 48 -18.23 -4.13 12.69
CA HIS A 48 -18.77 -5.24 13.48
C HIS A 48 -17.88 -6.51 13.51
N ILE A 49 -16.57 -6.33 13.70
CA ILE A 49 -15.58 -7.42 13.78
C ILE A 49 -14.78 -7.35 15.09
N LYS A 50 -14.37 -8.50 15.66
CA LYS A 50 -13.66 -8.55 16.96
C LYS A 50 -12.21 -8.05 16.91
N LYS A 51 -11.56 -8.24 15.76
CA LYS A 51 -10.19 -7.79 15.41
C LYS A 51 -10.15 -7.69 13.88
N ALA A 52 -9.21 -6.92 13.33
CA ALA A 52 -9.07 -6.73 11.87
C ALA A 52 -8.95 -8.04 11.05
N VAL A 53 -8.52 -9.14 11.67
CA VAL A 53 -8.52 -10.48 11.08
C VAL A 53 -9.74 -11.27 11.55
N THR A 54 -10.54 -11.71 10.57
CA THR A 54 -11.74 -12.54 10.74
C THR A 54 -11.70 -13.77 9.83
N GLU A 55 -12.65 -14.69 9.97
CA GLU A 55 -12.85 -15.81 9.04
C GLU A 55 -13.13 -15.37 7.58
N LYS A 56 -13.53 -14.12 7.38
CA LYS A 56 -13.77 -13.51 6.06
C LYS A 56 -12.55 -12.77 5.53
N THR A 57 -11.52 -12.53 6.35
CA THR A 57 -10.29 -11.87 5.90
C THR A 57 -9.58 -12.76 4.88
N ARG A 58 -9.15 -12.16 3.77
CA ARG A 58 -8.47 -12.86 2.66
C ARG A 58 -7.11 -12.26 2.33
N ALA A 59 -6.86 -11.01 2.72
CA ALA A 59 -5.61 -10.32 2.41
C ALA A 59 -5.25 -9.28 3.48
N ILE A 60 -3.99 -8.88 3.49
CA ILE A 60 -3.42 -7.75 4.20
C ILE A 60 -2.84 -6.79 3.16
N ILE A 61 -3.11 -5.49 3.28
CA ILE A 61 -2.59 -4.46 2.37
C ILE A 61 -1.69 -3.50 3.17
N PRO A 62 -0.39 -3.77 3.30
CA PRO A 62 0.54 -2.83 3.92
C PRO A 62 0.82 -1.65 2.98
N VAL A 63 0.80 -0.44 3.53
CA VAL A 63 1.08 0.80 2.79
C VAL A 63 2.43 1.37 3.20
N HIS A 64 3.38 1.44 2.26
CA HIS A 64 4.72 1.96 2.50
C HIS A 64 4.78 3.48 2.36
N LEU A 65 4.14 4.15 3.32
CA LEU A 65 4.00 5.61 3.33
C LEU A 65 5.33 6.33 3.27
N TYR A 66 5.41 7.35 2.40
CA TYR A 66 6.59 8.21 2.24
C TYR A 66 7.89 7.45 1.99
N GLY A 67 7.78 6.28 1.35
CA GLY A 67 8.92 5.42 1.05
C GLY A 67 9.46 4.62 2.23
N ASN A 68 8.83 4.69 3.40
CA ASN A 68 9.21 3.91 4.56
C ASN A 68 8.55 2.52 4.54
N PRO A 69 9.31 1.42 4.41
CA PRO A 69 8.74 0.09 4.38
C PRO A 69 8.06 -0.27 5.70
N CYS A 70 6.94 -0.99 5.62
CA CYS A 70 6.29 -1.58 6.78
C CYS A 70 7.18 -2.70 7.38
N ASN A 71 6.84 -3.16 8.58
CA ASN A 71 7.49 -4.32 9.19
C ASN A 71 7.07 -5.63 8.47
N MET A 72 7.64 -5.87 7.29
CA MET A 72 7.22 -6.96 6.42
C MET A 72 7.51 -8.35 6.98
N ASN A 73 8.51 -8.50 7.85
CA ASN A 73 8.74 -9.76 8.56
C ASN A 73 7.52 -10.16 9.39
N GLU A 74 6.96 -9.21 10.16
CA GLU A 74 5.82 -9.48 11.03
C GLU A 74 4.52 -9.65 10.24
N ILE A 75 4.31 -8.82 9.22
CA ILE A 75 3.15 -8.92 8.32
C ILE A 75 3.13 -10.28 7.62
N ASN A 76 4.25 -10.70 7.02
CA ASN A 76 4.33 -11.99 6.32
C ASN A 76 4.19 -13.18 7.29
N ARG A 77 4.67 -13.04 8.53
CA ARG A 77 4.46 -14.06 9.58
C ARG A 77 2.98 -14.22 9.90
N ILE A 78 2.24 -13.13 10.08
CA ILE A 78 0.79 -13.14 10.33
C ILE A 78 0.04 -13.69 9.12
N ALA A 79 0.37 -13.22 7.92
CA ALA A 79 -0.25 -13.66 6.68
C ALA A 79 -0.11 -15.18 6.49
N LYS A 80 1.10 -15.71 6.70
CA LYS A 80 1.36 -17.15 6.66
C LYS A 80 0.58 -17.92 7.72
N LYS A 81 0.47 -17.39 8.95
CA LYS A 81 -0.27 -18.03 10.05
C LYS A 81 -1.76 -18.19 9.71
N TYR A 82 -2.35 -17.21 9.05
CA TYR A 82 -3.79 -17.17 8.76
C TYR A 82 -4.13 -17.47 7.29
N ASN A 83 -3.15 -17.89 6.49
CA ASN A 83 -3.29 -18.16 5.06
C ASN A 83 -3.94 -16.98 4.29
N LEU A 84 -3.39 -15.78 4.50
CA LEU A 84 -3.83 -14.54 3.86
C LEU A 84 -2.85 -14.14 2.77
N TYR A 85 -3.36 -13.50 1.71
CA TYR A 85 -2.52 -12.82 0.74
C TYR A 85 -1.94 -11.53 1.31
N VAL A 86 -0.79 -11.11 0.80
CA VAL A 86 -0.16 -9.81 1.09
C VAL A 86 -0.05 -9.01 -0.20
N ILE A 87 -0.72 -7.87 -0.27
CA ILE A 87 -0.70 -6.98 -1.44
C ILE A 87 -0.09 -5.65 -0.99
N GLU A 88 1.17 -5.41 -1.31
CA GLU A 88 1.86 -4.17 -0.95
C GLU A 88 1.30 -2.99 -1.74
N ASP A 89 0.88 -1.93 -1.04
CA ASP A 89 0.77 -0.60 -1.63
C ASP A 89 2.14 0.08 -1.54
N ALA A 90 2.86 0.02 -2.65
CA ALA A 90 4.18 0.59 -2.85
C ALA A 90 4.12 1.87 -3.69
N ALA A 91 2.97 2.56 -3.75
CA ALA A 91 2.78 3.76 -4.54
C ALA A 91 3.79 4.88 -4.22
N GLU A 92 4.29 4.92 -2.98
CA GLU A 92 5.24 5.94 -2.50
C GLU A 92 6.62 5.38 -2.18
N SER A 93 6.86 4.10 -2.46
CA SER A 93 8.08 3.40 -2.04
C SER A 93 8.88 2.80 -3.17
N LEU A 94 8.63 3.19 -4.42
CA LEU A 94 9.45 2.75 -5.54
C LEU A 94 10.94 3.07 -5.29
N GLY A 95 11.76 2.01 -5.18
CA GLY A 95 13.19 2.09 -4.87
C GLY A 95 13.56 1.85 -3.40
N ALA A 96 12.59 1.87 -2.48
CA ALA A 96 12.82 1.55 -1.07
C ALA A 96 13.13 0.06 -0.87
N LYS A 97 13.84 -0.27 0.22
CA LYS A 97 14.25 -1.64 0.54
C LYS A 97 13.95 -2.01 1.99
N TYR A 98 13.57 -3.26 2.20
CA TYR A 98 13.46 -3.89 3.51
C TYR A 98 14.26 -5.20 3.50
N GLY A 99 15.23 -5.34 4.42
CA GLY A 99 16.08 -6.53 4.47
C GLY A 99 16.83 -6.83 3.16
N GLY A 100 17.22 -5.79 2.42
CA GLY A 100 17.93 -5.90 1.14
C GLY A 100 17.06 -6.08 -0.11
N LYS A 101 15.77 -6.41 0.06
CA LYS A 101 14.80 -6.61 -1.03
C LYS A 101 13.96 -5.35 -1.25
N PHE A 102 13.56 -5.09 -2.49
CA PHE A 102 12.75 -3.92 -2.83
C PHE A 102 11.31 -4.05 -2.33
N THR A 103 10.71 -2.96 -1.87
CA THR A 103 9.26 -2.90 -1.60
C THR A 103 8.44 -3.12 -2.88
N GLY A 104 7.28 -3.73 -2.74
CA GLY A 104 6.45 -4.24 -3.84
C GLY A 104 6.90 -5.62 -4.35
N THR A 105 7.83 -6.27 -3.64
CA THR A 105 8.36 -7.62 -3.94
C THR A 105 8.42 -8.52 -2.70
N LEU A 106 7.92 -8.01 -1.57
CA LEU A 106 8.01 -8.62 -0.25
C LEU A 106 6.75 -9.45 0.09
N GLY A 107 5.62 -9.16 -0.56
CA GLY A 107 4.35 -9.89 -0.51
C GLY A 107 4.05 -10.70 -1.77
N ASP A 108 2.77 -11.03 -1.98
CA ASP A 108 2.29 -11.77 -3.17
C ASP A 108 2.18 -10.87 -4.40
N LEU A 109 1.77 -9.62 -4.19
CA LEU A 109 1.65 -8.58 -5.21
C LEU A 109 2.14 -7.24 -4.66
N GLY A 110 2.70 -6.41 -5.54
CA GLY A 110 3.02 -5.02 -5.25
C GLY A 110 2.36 -4.07 -6.24
N CYS A 111 1.76 -3.00 -5.74
CA CYS A 111 1.08 -1.98 -6.53
C CYS A 111 1.85 -0.66 -6.47
N PHE A 112 2.04 -0.01 -7.61
CA PHE A 112 2.73 1.26 -7.74
C PHE A 112 1.85 2.28 -8.46
N SER A 113 2.07 3.55 -8.16
CA SER A 113 1.40 4.68 -8.81
C SER A 113 2.42 5.49 -9.59
N PHE A 114 2.03 5.91 -10.80
CA PHE A 114 2.81 6.80 -11.65
C PHE A 114 2.07 8.11 -11.93
N ASN A 115 1.24 8.56 -10.98
CA ASN A 115 0.61 9.87 -11.02
C ASN A 115 1.65 11.01 -11.00
N GLY A 116 1.27 12.22 -11.37
CA GLY A 116 2.16 13.38 -11.50
C GLY A 116 2.96 13.74 -10.23
N ASN A 117 2.48 13.35 -9.05
CA ASN A 117 3.11 13.63 -7.76
C ASN A 117 3.92 12.45 -7.19
N LYS A 118 4.17 11.39 -7.96
CA LYS A 118 4.93 10.21 -7.51
C LYS A 118 6.40 10.27 -7.98
N THR A 119 7.27 9.49 -7.33
CA THR A 119 8.73 9.46 -7.57
C THR A 119 9.09 9.26 -9.04
N ILE A 120 8.34 8.41 -9.74
CA ILE A 120 8.36 8.28 -11.20
C ILE A 120 6.93 8.50 -11.69
N THR A 121 6.77 9.21 -12.81
CA THR A 121 5.46 9.56 -13.35
C THR A 121 5.33 9.24 -14.83
N THR A 122 4.11 8.90 -15.24
CA THR A 122 3.66 8.78 -16.63
C THR A 122 2.55 9.81 -16.94
N GLY A 123 2.45 10.87 -16.13
CA GLY A 123 1.30 11.79 -16.09
C GLY A 123 0.15 11.18 -15.29
N GLY A 124 -0.32 10.01 -15.71
CA GLY A 124 -1.20 9.12 -14.94
C GLY A 124 -0.90 7.67 -15.32
N GLY A 125 -1.06 6.76 -14.36
CA GLY A 125 -0.76 5.35 -14.57
C GLY A 125 -0.45 4.59 -13.29
N GLY A 126 -0.18 3.31 -13.43
CA GLY A 126 0.18 2.44 -12.32
C GLY A 126 0.88 1.17 -12.75
N MET A 127 1.26 0.35 -11.79
CA MET A 127 1.89 -0.93 -12.08
C MET A 127 1.56 -1.96 -11.02
N VAL A 128 1.37 -3.20 -11.46
CA VAL A 128 1.29 -4.36 -10.58
C VAL A 128 2.49 -5.26 -10.85
N ALA A 129 3.16 -5.68 -9.78
CA ALA A 129 4.28 -6.61 -9.79
C ALA A 129 3.94 -7.86 -8.97
N GLY A 130 4.47 -9.02 -9.37
CA GLY A 130 4.27 -10.27 -8.63
C GLY A 130 5.12 -11.43 -9.18
N GLY A 131 5.21 -12.49 -8.39
CA GLY A 131 5.91 -13.73 -8.78
C GLY A 131 5.04 -14.74 -9.53
N ASP A 132 3.71 -14.62 -9.46
CA ASP A 132 2.76 -15.55 -10.06
C ASP A 132 2.25 -15.03 -11.41
N VAL A 133 2.76 -15.63 -12.49
CA VAL A 133 2.42 -15.25 -13.86
C VAL A 133 0.93 -15.46 -14.16
N GLN A 134 0.33 -16.55 -13.68
CA GLN A 134 -1.07 -16.84 -13.96
C GLN A 134 -1.98 -15.80 -13.30
N ARG A 135 -1.65 -15.39 -12.07
CA ARG A 135 -2.37 -14.31 -11.38
C ARG A 135 -2.23 -12.98 -12.12
N LEU A 136 -1.04 -12.65 -12.62
CA LEU A 136 -0.82 -11.41 -13.37
C LEU A 136 -1.53 -11.40 -14.73
N ASP A 137 -1.57 -12.54 -15.42
CA ASP A 137 -2.35 -12.68 -16.66
C ASP A 137 -3.86 -12.57 -16.41
N HIS A 138 -4.33 -13.10 -15.28
CA HIS A 138 -5.71 -12.92 -14.87
C HIS A 138 -6.02 -11.45 -14.55
N ILE A 139 -5.16 -10.77 -13.79
CA ILE A 139 -5.29 -9.33 -13.52
C ILE A 139 -5.34 -8.54 -14.83
N LYS A 140 -4.46 -8.87 -15.79
CA LYS A 140 -4.48 -8.25 -17.12
C LYS A 140 -5.82 -8.45 -17.84
N PHE A 141 -6.39 -9.65 -17.78
CA PHE A 141 -7.69 -9.93 -18.39
C PHE A 141 -8.83 -9.09 -17.78
N LEU A 142 -8.77 -8.83 -16.47
CA LEU A 142 -9.81 -8.08 -15.75
C LEU A 142 -9.82 -6.58 -16.09
N ILE A 143 -8.74 -6.04 -16.64
CA ILE A 143 -8.66 -4.61 -16.96
C ILE A 143 -9.08 -4.39 -18.43
N ALA A 144 -9.89 -3.35 -18.68
CA ALA A 144 -10.51 -3.09 -19.98
C ALA A 144 -9.51 -3.21 -21.15
N PRO A 145 -9.80 -4.02 -22.19
CA PRO A 145 -8.89 -4.26 -23.31
C PRO A 145 -8.49 -2.98 -24.08
N GLU A 146 -9.34 -1.95 -24.02
CA GLU A 146 -9.17 -0.70 -24.76
C GLU A 146 -8.12 0.23 -24.15
N CYS A 147 -7.76 0.04 -22.89
CA CYS A 147 -6.74 0.85 -22.21
C CYS A 147 -5.29 0.52 -22.62
N TYR A 148 -5.03 -0.58 -23.35
CA TYR A 148 -3.67 -1.17 -23.43
C TYR A 148 -3.20 -1.65 -24.81
N LYS A 149 -3.67 -1.06 -25.91
CA LYS A 149 -2.99 -1.23 -27.20
C LYS A 149 -1.55 -0.66 -27.12
N GLY A 150 -0.60 -1.49 -26.68
CA GLY A 150 0.84 -1.15 -26.60
C GLY A 150 1.55 -1.42 -25.27
N SER A 151 0.88 -1.84 -24.21
CA SER A 151 1.49 -1.98 -22.87
C SER A 151 2.40 -3.20 -22.78
N LYS A 152 3.70 -2.95 -22.57
CA LYS A 152 4.73 -3.97 -22.35
C LYS A 152 4.71 -4.44 -20.90
N ALA A 153 4.76 -5.75 -20.67
CA ALA A 153 5.18 -6.27 -19.38
C ALA A 153 6.69 -5.98 -19.23
N VAL A 154 7.09 -5.31 -18.16
CA VAL A 154 8.51 -5.08 -17.85
C VAL A 154 8.91 -6.12 -16.81
N LEU A 155 9.92 -6.92 -17.13
CA LEU A 155 10.45 -7.93 -16.23
C LEU A 155 11.51 -7.27 -15.34
N PHE A 156 11.33 -7.30 -14.02
CA PHE A 156 12.38 -6.91 -13.08
C PHE A 156 12.86 -8.19 -12.38
N ALA A 157 14.14 -8.55 -12.52
CA ALA A 157 14.70 -9.68 -11.78
C ALA A 157 15.51 -9.13 -10.60
N ASP A 158 15.07 -9.40 -9.37
CA ASP A 158 15.91 -9.19 -8.19
C ASP A 158 16.63 -10.51 -7.87
N THR A 159 17.96 -10.48 -7.95
CA THR A 159 18.99 -11.41 -7.42
C THR A 159 18.61 -12.88 -7.11
N GLY A 160 17.75 -13.50 -7.93
CA GLY A 160 17.41 -14.92 -7.83
C GLY A 160 15.97 -15.28 -8.17
N ASN A 161 15.02 -14.33 -8.07
CA ASN A 161 13.61 -14.55 -8.41
C ASN A 161 13.16 -13.68 -9.59
N ARG A 162 12.42 -14.27 -10.53
CA ARG A 162 11.77 -13.53 -11.63
C ARG A 162 10.56 -12.80 -11.08
N ILE A 163 10.56 -11.46 -11.14
CA ILE A 163 9.38 -10.64 -10.84
C ILE A 163 8.83 -10.12 -12.16
N TYR A 164 7.56 -10.38 -12.37
CA TYR A 164 6.84 -9.94 -13.55
C TYR A 164 6.11 -8.67 -13.18
N CYS A 165 6.27 -7.60 -13.96
CA CYS A 165 5.51 -6.38 -13.75
C CYS A 165 4.85 -5.90 -15.04
N ARG A 166 3.79 -5.12 -14.88
CA ARG A 166 3.07 -4.52 -15.99
C ARG A 166 2.70 -3.08 -15.66
N ILE A 167 3.11 -2.17 -16.55
CA ILE A 167 2.81 -0.75 -16.47
C ILE A 167 1.51 -0.48 -17.21
N PHE A 168 0.66 0.30 -16.59
CA PHE A 168 -0.69 0.66 -17.01
C PHE A 168 -0.78 2.18 -17.20
#